data_AF-A0A932SZY6-F1
#
_entry.id   AF-A0A932SZY6-F1
#
_cell.length_a   1.000
_cell.length_b   1.000
_cell.length_c   1.000
_cell.angle_alpha   90.00
_cell.angle_beta   90.00
_cell.angle_gamma   90.00
#
_symmetry.space_group_name_H-M   'P 1'
#
loop_
_entity.id
_entity.type
_entity.pdbx_description
1 polymer ?
#
loop_
_entity_poly.entity_id
_entity_poly.type
_entity_poly.pdbx_seq_one_letter_code
_entity_poly.pdbx_strand_id
1 'polypeptide(L)'
;MYLNPFRDFVKKVVSTGVSRKRRRSSPSRARKSDRNSRGPAPFTVAAEMCEARTMLSGPALITVAPNTGGFITNGSLQTTAPTQLTFTFSPSTSIINTPANLSNISVTRAGADHNLGTADDQAVAAGSIVVDTQNPNIVTLRFANSLVNDTYQIKVAGTLNSSTGFFNSQQNQTINFSVDFGAQVVSVVPQPVVRTEQLKIGGNAQSLDGQTIAVSMGGGTTVTFQLKNSSTASVVPPANTGVVYDPGDSTTVVAGKLAAAINTAATTNGNPLFNTLATPVTNAGNQIALTGAAFTADVRLSAAGLNVSNAATITDLDTFTVTAQNGTVRTFQFKDNTTPSLITPGNVGITYNPGASAATLTTAILSALNDPAAFGAGFAVQNGNGVKFAGNPAVVLGTANASFLTLVGGAQVADGALVPKNDVITVYFSKTELVKSLAEDPAFYQVLNTTDGSILQPTSVKYDNVGNTAVLKFAADLPTATFHVTIGAPR
;
A
#
# COMPACT_ATOMS: atom_id res chain seq x y z
N MET A 1 -22.43 -48.79 26.61
CA MET A 1 -21.11 -49.13 27.21
C MET A 1 -20.42 -47.81 27.48
N TYR A 2 -20.33 -47.42 28.76
CA TYR A 2 -19.59 -46.30 29.39
C TYR A 2 -19.60 -44.90 28.75
N LEU A 3 -19.73 -43.76 29.44
CA LEU A 3 -20.35 -43.32 30.70
C LEU A 3 -20.13 -41.79 30.69
N ASN A 4 -21.23 -41.03 30.79
CA ASN A 4 -21.22 -39.59 31.05
C ASN A 4 -20.96 -39.38 32.55
N PRO A 5 -20.28 -38.31 32.99
CA PRO A 5 -20.97 -37.43 33.94
C PRO A 5 -20.54 -35.96 33.86
N PHE A 6 -21.50 -35.06 34.05
CA PHE A 6 -21.48 -33.93 34.99
C PHE A 6 -22.54 -32.91 34.57
N ARG A 7 -23.80 -33.26 34.86
CA ARG A 7 -24.90 -32.31 34.97
C ARG A 7 -25.68 -32.64 36.23
N ASP A 8 -26.02 -31.58 36.95
CA ASP A 8 -26.89 -31.47 38.11
C ASP A 8 -26.34 -31.97 39.45
N PHE A 9 -26.30 -31.09 40.46
CA PHE A 9 -27.44 -30.98 41.36
C PHE A 9 -27.24 -29.86 42.41
N VAL A 10 -28.03 -28.80 42.28
CA VAL A 10 -28.33 -27.85 43.37
C VAL A 10 -29.39 -28.49 44.27
N LYS A 11 -29.18 -28.55 45.60
CA LYS A 11 -30.15 -28.17 46.66
C LYS A 11 -29.78 -28.66 48.08
N LYS A 12 -30.11 -27.78 49.05
CA LYS A 12 -30.73 -28.04 50.38
C LYS A 12 -29.87 -27.96 51.67
N VAL A 13 -29.78 -26.75 52.24
CA VAL A 13 -30.52 -26.24 53.43
C VAL A 13 -30.87 -27.21 54.60
N VAL A 14 -30.38 -26.85 55.80
CA VAL A 14 -30.94 -26.93 57.20
C VAL A 14 -30.54 -28.05 58.18
N SER A 15 -29.88 -27.59 59.27
CA SER A 15 -29.85 -28.01 60.70
C SER A 15 -29.46 -29.45 61.06
N THR A 16 -28.59 -29.71 62.04
CA THR A 16 -28.77 -29.48 63.49
C THR A 16 -27.50 -29.92 64.26
N GLY A 17 -27.27 -29.42 65.48
CA GLY A 17 -26.75 -30.28 66.56
C GLY A 17 -25.43 -29.92 67.28
N VAL A 18 -25.50 -29.09 68.34
CA VAL A 18 -25.03 -29.36 69.74
C VAL A 18 -23.53 -29.74 69.95
N SER A 19 -22.68 -29.07 70.75
CA SER A 19 -22.72 -29.00 72.23
C SER A 19 -21.53 -28.24 72.86
N ARG A 20 -21.85 -27.37 73.84
CA ARG A 20 -21.25 -27.15 75.18
C ARG A 20 -19.72 -26.97 75.41
N LYS A 21 -19.37 -25.81 76.00
CA LYS A 21 -18.69 -25.64 77.32
C LYS A 21 -18.72 -24.14 77.72
N ARG A 22 -19.60 -23.67 78.61
CA ARG A 22 -19.55 -23.54 80.10
C ARG A 22 -18.43 -22.67 80.71
N ARG A 23 -18.90 -21.66 81.49
CA ARG A 23 -18.35 -21.03 82.74
C ARG A 23 -17.31 -19.91 82.55
N ARG A 24 -17.32 -18.73 83.22
CA ARG A 24 -17.79 -18.24 84.55
C ARG A 24 -17.88 -16.68 84.52
N SER A 25 -18.97 -16.02 84.94
CA SER A 25 -19.17 -15.21 86.19
C SER A 25 -18.08 -14.17 86.56
N SER A 26 -18.29 -12.86 86.35
CA SER A 26 -18.72 -11.80 87.33
C SER A 26 -17.57 -11.20 88.20
N PRO A 27 -17.69 -10.03 88.89
CA PRO A 27 -18.42 -8.78 88.64
C PRO A 27 -17.63 -7.47 89.00
N SER A 28 -18.26 -6.31 88.72
CA SER A 28 -18.25 -5.00 89.43
C SER A 28 -16.98 -4.41 90.06
N ARG A 29 -16.69 -3.13 89.73
CA ARG A 29 -16.24 -2.15 90.74
C ARG A 29 -16.57 -0.71 90.34
N ALA A 30 -17.46 -0.11 91.14
CA ALA A 30 -17.68 1.32 91.23
C ALA A 30 -16.55 1.99 92.02
N ARG A 31 -16.18 3.23 91.68
CA ARG A 31 -15.61 4.22 92.61
C ARG A 31 -16.07 5.64 92.26
N LYS A 32 -16.61 6.29 93.29
CA LYS A 32 -16.90 7.73 93.45
C LYS A 32 -15.60 8.50 93.77
N SER A 33 -15.57 9.79 93.42
CA SER A 33 -15.03 10.93 94.21
C SER A 33 -15.13 12.19 93.32
N ASP A 34 -16.00 13.17 93.57
CA ASP A 34 -15.91 14.33 94.51
C ASP A 34 -15.79 15.63 93.68
N ARG A 35 -16.82 16.50 93.68
CA ARG A 35 -16.85 17.87 94.29
C ARG A 35 -15.51 18.62 94.15
N ASN A 36 -15.42 19.79 93.53
CA ASN A 36 -16.12 21.03 93.87
C ASN A 36 -15.74 22.16 92.88
N SER A 37 -16.65 23.12 92.67
CA SER A 37 -16.42 24.58 92.74
C SER A 37 -16.92 25.46 91.56
N ARG A 38 -17.78 26.42 91.96
CA ARG A 38 -17.92 27.83 91.49
C ARG A 38 -18.75 28.16 90.24
N GLY A 39 -19.96 28.68 90.51
CA GLY A 39 -20.37 30.04 90.11
C GLY A 39 -21.10 30.23 88.76
N PRO A 40 -22.20 31.01 88.69
CA PRO A 40 -23.12 31.03 87.55
C PRO A 40 -22.79 32.12 86.52
N ALA A 41 -23.00 31.82 85.24
CA ALA A 41 -23.12 32.83 84.18
C ALA A 41 -24.28 32.43 83.25
N PRO A 42 -25.08 33.41 82.78
CA PRO A 42 -26.37 33.17 82.14
C PRO A 42 -26.18 32.56 80.75
N PHE A 43 -27.03 31.59 80.41
CA PHE A 43 -27.21 31.12 79.04
C PHE A 43 -27.81 32.26 78.21
N THR A 44 -26.96 33.09 77.62
CA THR A 44 -27.32 33.81 76.40
C THR A 44 -27.54 32.76 75.32
N VAL A 45 -28.80 32.63 74.90
CA VAL A 45 -29.20 31.94 73.69
C VAL A 45 -28.53 32.68 72.53
N ALA A 46 -27.30 32.28 72.20
CA ALA A 46 -26.81 32.48 70.85
C ALA A 46 -27.74 31.64 69.99
N ALA A 47 -28.57 32.33 69.21
CA ALA A 47 -29.20 31.75 68.05
C ALA A 47 -28.17 30.82 67.40
N GLU A 48 -28.49 29.54 67.30
CA GLU A 48 -27.99 28.73 66.20
C GLU A 48 -28.35 29.52 64.95
N MET A 49 -27.42 30.39 64.52
CA MET A 49 -27.31 30.75 63.13
C MET A 49 -27.09 29.41 62.46
N CYS A 50 -28.18 28.80 61.99
CA CYS A 50 -28.11 27.95 60.83
C CYS A 50 -27.39 28.80 59.78
N GLU A 51 -26.07 28.68 59.70
CA GLU A 51 -25.34 29.15 58.55
C GLU A 51 -26.08 28.55 57.37
N ALA A 52 -26.63 29.42 56.52
CA ALA A 52 -27.15 28.98 55.25
C ALA A 52 -25.99 28.21 54.59
N ARG A 53 -26.10 26.89 54.52
CA ARG A 53 -25.34 26.14 53.52
C ARG A 53 -25.86 26.67 52.20
N THR A 54 -25.23 27.72 51.71
CA THR A 54 -25.42 28.25 50.39
C THR A 54 -24.95 27.15 49.44
N MET A 55 -25.86 26.21 49.14
CA MET A 55 -25.76 25.21 48.09
C MET A 55 -25.84 25.93 46.74
N LEU A 56 -24.92 26.87 46.50
CA LEU A 56 -24.79 27.64 45.26
C LEU A 56 -23.66 27.05 44.39
N SER A 57 -23.56 25.72 44.33
CA SER A 57 -22.79 25.10 43.26
C SER A 57 -23.61 25.18 41.98
N GLY A 58 -23.12 25.90 40.97
CA GLY A 58 -23.76 25.94 39.66
C GLY A 58 -23.76 24.58 38.95
N PRO A 59 -24.09 24.53 37.64
CA PRO A 59 -24.24 23.26 36.93
C PRO A 59 -22.91 22.52 36.86
N ALA A 60 -22.94 21.20 37.05
CA ALA A 60 -21.80 20.31 36.84
C ALA A 60 -22.11 19.35 35.68
N LEU A 61 -21.12 19.06 34.84
CA LEU A 61 -21.29 18.13 33.72
C LEU A 61 -21.25 16.70 34.27
N ILE A 62 -22.32 15.94 34.06
CA ILE A 62 -22.44 14.55 34.51
C ILE A 62 -22.01 13.60 33.40
N THR A 63 -22.52 13.77 32.19
CA THR A 63 -22.19 12.91 31.04
C THR A 63 -22.17 13.66 29.72
N VAL A 64 -21.39 13.12 28.78
CA VAL A 64 -21.50 13.41 27.36
C VAL A 64 -21.78 12.09 26.63
N ALA A 65 -22.86 12.04 25.86
CA ALA A 65 -23.25 10.86 25.10
C ALA A 65 -23.35 11.19 23.60
N PRO A 66 -22.69 10.45 22.70
CA PRO A 66 -22.90 10.59 21.27
C PRO A 66 -24.17 9.86 20.83
N ASN A 67 -24.72 10.22 19.66
CA ASN A 67 -25.85 9.48 19.08
C ASN A 67 -25.49 8.08 18.55
N THR A 68 -24.20 7.75 18.50
CA THR A 68 -23.69 6.42 18.18
C THR A 68 -23.75 5.45 19.37
N GLY A 69 -24.07 5.95 20.57
CA GLY A 69 -24.21 5.16 21.80
C GLY A 69 -23.01 5.27 22.76
N GLY A 70 -23.20 4.78 23.99
CA GLY A 70 -22.19 4.87 25.05
C GLY A 70 -22.01 6.27 25.64
N PHE A 71 -20.92 6.46 26.38
CA PHE A 71 -20.52 7.75 26.95
C PHE A 71 -19.12 8.11 26.48
N ILE A 72 -18.87 9.40 26.25
CA ILE A 72 -17.54 9.93 25.95
C ILE A 72 -16.90 10.35 27.27
N THR A 73 -15.81 9.66 27.62
CA THR A 73 -14.85 10.04 28.66
C THR A 73 -13.51 10.40 28.03
N ASN A 74 -12.58 10.95 28.82
CA ASN A 74 -11.26 11.33 28.31
C ASN A 74 -10.53 10.12 27.69
N GLY A 75 -10.10 10.24 26.44
CA GLY A 75 -9.45 9.18 25.67
C GLY A 75 -10.40 8.18 24.98
N SER A 76 -11.71 8.46 24.93
CA SER A 76 -12.66 7.56 24.24
C SER A 76 -12.38 7.48 22.74
N LEU A 77 -12.54 6.28 22.15
CA LEU A 77 -12.45 6.05 20.71
C LEU A 77 -13.84 5.87 20.11
N GLN A 78 -14.15 6.60 19.04
CA GLN A 78 -15.37 6.48 18.27
C GLN A 78 -15.06 5.91 16.89
N THR A 79 -15.58 4.72 16.59
CA THR A 79 -15.39 4.05 15.28
C THR A 79 -16.43 4.46 14.24
N THR A 80 -17.38 5.31 14.63
CA THR A 80 -18.39 5.90 13.77
C THR A 80 -18.50 7.37 14.10
N ALA A 81 -18.59 8.23 13.08
CA ALA A 81 -18.65 9.67 13.29
C ALA A 81 -19.95 10.04 14.01
N PRO A 82 -19.90 10.58 15.24
CA PRO A 82 -21.10 11.11 15.86
C PRO A 82 -21.60 12.32 15.09
N THR A 83 -22.92 12.43 14.93
CA THR A 83 -23.58 13.59 14.30
C THR A 83 -24.06 14.59 15.35
N GLN A 84 -24.21 14.13 16.59
CA GLN A 84 -24.61 14.95 17.73
C GLN A 84 -24.04 14.42 19.04
N LEU A 85 -23.91 15.34 20.01
CA LEU A 85 -23.52 15.08 21.39
C LEU A 85 -24.61 15.60 22.33
N THR A 86 -24.99 14.78 23.30
CA THR A 86 -25.91 15.15 24.37
C THR A 86 -25.14 15.31 25.68
N PHE A 87 -25.21 16.51 26.25
CA PHE A 87 -24.60 16.90 27.50
C PHE A 87 -25.68 16.84 28.59
N THR A 88 -25.43 16.10 29.66
CA THR A 88 -26.31 16.05 30.82
C THR A 88 -25.63 16.74 31.99
N PHE A 89 -26.25 17.81 32.50
CA PHE A 89 -25.80 18.55 33.67
C PHE A 89 -26.53 18.11 34.94
N SER A 90 -26.02 18.52 36.10
CA SER A 90 -26.57 18.19 37.42
C SER A 90 -28.07 18.50 37.51
N PRO A 91 -28.87 17.60 38.12
CA PRO A 91 -30.31 17.82 38.31
C PRO A 91 -30.59 19.14 39.06
N SER A 92 -31.75 19.74 38.79
CA SER A 92 -32.21 21.02 39.37
C SER A 92 -31.47 22.27 38.87
N THR A 93 -30.69 22.17 37.78
CA THR A 93 -30.08 23.31 37.10
C THR A 93 -30.73 23.53 35.74
N SER A 94 -31.27 24.73 35.48
CA SER A 94 -31.78 25.09 34.15
C SER A 94 -30.71 25.87 33.43
N ILE A 95 -30.12 25.29 32.39
CA ILE A 95 -29.12 25.98 31.55
C ILE A 95 -29.81 27.16 30.87
N ILE A 96 -29.19 28.34 30.94
CA ILE A 96 -29.73 29.54 30.30
C ILE A 96 -29.64 29.36 28.78
N ASN A 97 -30.80 29.32 28.11
CA ASN A 97 -30.92 29.05 26.68
C ASN A 97 -30.76 30.32 25.85
N THR A 98 -29.56 30.90 25.83
CA THR A 98 -29.20 32.02 24.96
C THR A 98 -27.99 31.64 24.09
N PRO A 99 -27.89 32.13 22.83
CA PRO A 99 -26.77 31.80 21.96
C PRO A 99 -25.40 32.12 22.57
N ALA A 100 -25.29 33.25 23.27
CA ALA A 100 -24.06 33.66 23.95
C ALA A 100 -23.68 32.76 25.14
N ASN A 101 -24.67 32.14 25.80
CA ASN A 101 -24.37 31.17 26.85
C ASN A 101 -23.99 29.81 26.27
N LEU A 102 -24.68 29.37 25.21
CA LEU A 102 -24.45 28.07 24.58
C LEU A 102 -23.12 27.99 23.80
N SER A 103 -22.55 29.12 23.36
CA SER A 103 -21.19 29.17 22.79
C SER A 103 -20.08 28.81 23.79
N ASN A 104 -20.39 28.72 25.08
CA ASN A 104 -19.47 28.18 26.09
C ASN A 104 -19.29 26.65 25.99
N ILE A 105 -20.07 25.96 25.15
CA ILE A 105 -19.88 24.56 24.79
C ILE A 105 -19.26 24.54 23.38
N SER A 106 -18.05 24.01 23.27
CA SER A 106 -17.28 24.02 22.02
C SER A 106 -16.56 22.70 21.80
N VAL A 107 -16.25 22.42 20.54
CA VAL A 107 -15.44 21.26 20.14
C VAL A 107 -14.31 21.76 19.23
N THR A 108 -13.09 21.32 19.52
CA THR A 108 -11.89 21.59 18.71
C THR A 108 -11.36 20.26 18.20
N ARG A 109 -10.79 20.23 17.00
CA ARG A 109 -10.05 19.08 16.47
C ARG A 109 -8.57 19.43 16.32
N ALA A 110 -7.69 18.45 16.44
CA ALA A 110 -6.25 18.62 16.40
C ALA A 110 -5.71 19.07 15.03
N GLY A 111 -6.29 18.58 13.93
CA GLY A 111 -5.87 18.98 12.59
C GLY A 111 -4.87 18.00 11.97
N ALA A 112 -3.83 18.54 11.33
CA ALA A 112 -2.95 17.75 10.46
C ALA A 112 -1.91 16.96 11.26
N ASP A 113 -1.50 17.45 12.42
CA ASP A 113 -0.50 16.81 13.27
C ASP A 113 -1.08 15.84 14.31
N HIS A 114 -2.41 15.78 14.41
CA HIS A 114 -3.19 14.97 15.36
C HIS A 114 -2.90 15.26 16.85
N ASN A 115 -2.24 16.37 17.18
CA ASN A 115 -1.97 16.80 18.54
C ASN A 115 -2.85 18.01 18.91
N LEU A 116 -3.52 17.95 20.06
CA LEU A 116 -4.31 19.10 20.55
C LEU A 116 -3.40 20.15 21.20
N GLY A 117 -3.75 21.43 21.05
CA GLY A 117 -3.06 22.57 21.65
C GLY A 117 -1.97 23.17 20.76
N THR A 118 -1.97 22.83 19.47
CA THR A 118 -1.01 23.30 18.46
C THR A 118 -1.62 24.39 17.58
N ALA A 119 -0.83 24.94 16.67
CA ALA A 119 -1.28 26.04 15.81
C ALA A 119 -2.28 25.60 14.72
N ASP A 120 -2.34 24.30 14.41
CA ASP A 120 -3.24 23.73 13.40
C ASP A 120 -4.58 23.24 13.94
N ASP A 121 -4.81 23.36 15.25
CA ASP A 121 -6.10 23.12 15.91
C ASP A 121 -7.23 23.87 15.18
N GLN A 122 -8.27 23.14 14.78
CA GLN A 122 -9.43 23.70 14.08
C GLN A 122 -10.67 23.68 14.97
N ALA A 123 -11.39 24.80 15.03
CA ALA A 123 -12.71 24.84 15.64
C ALA A 123 -13.69 23.98 14.84
N VAL A 124 -14.40 23.07 15.50
CA VAL A 124 -15.44 22.26 14.86
C VAL A 124 -16.76 23.05 14.92
N ALA A 125 -17.29 23.40 13.75
CA ALA A 125 -18.53 24.16 13.65
C ALA A 125 -19.73 23.34 14.15
N ALA A 126 -20.48 23.91 15.11
CA ALA A 126 -21.78 23.39 15.50
C ALA A 126 -22.85 23.84 14.49
N GLY A 127 -23.69 22.92 14.04
CA GLY A 127 -24.88 23.23 13.22
C GLY A 127 -26.04 23.73 14.08
N SER A 128 -26.17 23.22 15.30
CA SER A 128 -27.12 23.75 16.30
C SER A 128 -26.70 23.35 17.71
N ILE A 129 -26.95 24.21 18.70
CA ILE A 129 -26.85 23.87 20.13
C ILE A 129 -28.19 24.24 20.76
N VAL A 130 -28.86 23.28 21.40
CA VAL A 130 -30.23 23.43 21.90
C VAL A 130 -30.37 22.87 23.31
N VAL A 131 -30.99 23.63 24.22
CA VAL A 131 -31.41 23.16 25.54
C VAL A 131 -32.75 22.43 25.40
N ASP A 132 -32.88 21.25 26.01
CA ASP A 132 -34.14 20.50 26.03
C ASP A 132 -35.20 21.25 26.86
N THR A 133 -36.41 21.41 26.29
CA THR A 133 -37.50 22.18 26.92
C THR A 133 -38.16 21.47 28.10
N GLN A 134 -38.11 20.13 28.14
CA GLN A 134 -38.67 19.33 29.22
C GLN A 134 -37.61 19.05 30.29
N ASN A 135 -36.35 18.94 29.89
CA ASN A 135 -35.21 18.68 30.77
C ASN A 135 -34.14 19.78 30.58
N PRO A 136 -34.29 20.96 31.19
CA PRO A 136 -33.43 22.11 30.94
C PRO A 136 -31.98 21.94 31.45
N ASN A 137 -31.67 20.81 32.09
CA ASN A 137 -30.31 20.36 32.40
C ASN A 137 -29.67 19.54 31.27
N ILE A 138 -30.35 19.36 30.13
CA ILE A 138 -29.85 18.62 28.96
C ILE A 138 -29.62 19.59 27.80
N VAL A 139 -28.44 19.51 27.19
CA VAL A 139 -28.07 20.28 26.00
C VAL A 139 -27.67 19.33 24.89
N THR A 140 -28.18 19.54 23.69
CA THR A 140 -27.79 18.78 22.49
C THR A 140 -27.06 19.67 21.51
N LEU A 141 -25.83 19.28 21.17
CA LEU A 141 -25.02 19.88 20.11
C LEU A 141 -25.10 18.98 18.87
N ARG A 142 -25.46 19.53 17.72
CA ARG A 142 -25.35 18.86 16.41
C ARG A 142 -24.21 19.47 15.64
N PHE A 143 -23.37 18.64 15.02
CA PHE A 143 -22.27 19.12 14.19
C PHE A 143 -22.81 19.65 12.86
N ALA A 144 -22.17 20.69 12.31
CA ALA A 144 -22.54 21.24 11.00
C ALA A 144 -22.13 20.30 9.86
N ASN A 145 -21.02 19.57 10.05
CA ASN A 145 -20.44 18.64 9.09
C ASN A 145 -20.15 17.30 9.76
N SER A 146 -20.05 16.23 8.97
CA SER A 146 -19.54 14.95 9.47
C SER A 146 -18.12 15.13 10.00
N LEU A 147 -17.83 14.52 11.15
CA LEU A 147 -16.48 14.47 11.69
C LEU A 147 -15.60 13.58 10.81
N VAL A 148 -14.32 13.92 10.74
CA VAL A 148 -13.27 13.15 10.04
C VAL A 148 -12.42 12.38 11.05
N ASN A 149 -11.54 11.48 10.58
CA ASN A 149 -10.59 10.79 11.45
C ASN A 149 -9.63 11.82 12.09
N ASP A 150 -9.71 12.00 13.40
CA ASP A 150 -8.90 12.95 14.15
C ASP A 150 -9.06 12.79 15.68
N THR A 151 -8.24 13.53 16.43
CA THR A 151 -8.41 13.76 17.86
C THR A 151 -9.22 15.04 18.09
N TYR A 152 -10.19 14.98 18.99
CA TYR A 152 -11.13 16.04 19.32
C TYR A 152 -11.08 16.37 20.82
N GLN A 153 -11.31 17.63 21.15
CA GLN A 153 -11.50 18.14 22.50
C GLN A 153 -12.86 18.78 22.61
N ILE A 154 -13.66 18.28 23.55
CA ILE A 154 -14.87 18.95 24.03
C ILE A 154 -14.45 19.89 25.14
N LYS A 155 -14.90 21.14 25.10
CA LYS A 155 -14.69 22.13 26.16
C LYS A 155 -16.02 22.72 26.59
N VAL A 156 -16.30 22.64 27.90
CA VAL A 156 -17.35 23.38 28.57
C VAL A 156 -16.68 24.47 29.41
N ALA A 157 -16.92 25.73 29.06
CA ALA A 157 -16.31 26.86 29.75
C ALA A 157 -16.96 27.10 31.12
N GLY A 158 -16.16 27.51 32.11
CA GLY A 158 -16.61 27.89 33.44
C GLY A 158 -17.63 29.02 33.45
N THR A 159 -17.63 29.84 32.40
CA THR A 159 -18.56 30.95 32.18
C THR A 159 -19.95 30.52 31.74
N LEU A 160 -20.17 29.24 31.39
CA LEU A 160 -21.51 28.69 31.16
C LEU A 160 -22.36 28.92 32.41
N ASN A 161 -23.53 29.52 32.26
CA ASN A 161 -24.41 29.86 33.38
C ASN A 161 -25.76 29.12 33.34
N SER A 162 -26.37 29.05 34.51
CA SER A 162 -27.69 28.46 34.74
C SER A 162 -28.50 29.28 35.74
N SER A 163 -29.73 28.85 36.03
CA SER A 163 -30.56 29.39 37.10
C SER A 163 -29.94 29.31 38.51
N THR A 164 -28.92 28.47 38.73
CA THR A 164 -28.29 28.27 40.05
C THR A 164 -26.87 28.83 40.17
N GLY A 165 -26.31 29.39 39.08
CA GLY A 165 -24.96 29.96 39.05
C GLY A 165 -24.12 29.48 37.87
N PHE A 166 -22.80 29.73 37.98
CA PHE A 166 -21.80 29.40 36.95
C PHE A 166 -21.35 27.94 37.00
N PHE A 167 -21.04 27.40 35.83
CA PHE A 167 -20.57 26.04 35.64
C PHE A 167 -19.31 25.76 36.44
N ASN A 168 -19.33 24.65 37.18
CA ASN A 168 -18.17 24.10 37.88
C ASN A 168 -17.35 25.16 38.66
N SER A 169 -18.03 26.08 39.34
CA SER A 169 -17.41 27.19 40.07
C SER A 169 -16.45 28.03 39.20
N GLN A 170 -16.87 28.32 37.96
CA GLN A 170 -16.11 29.05 36.94
C GLN A 170 -14.86 28.33 36.40
N GLN A 171 -14.72 27.01 36.62
CA GLN A 171 -13.64 26.22 36.06
C GLN A 171 -14.05 25.56 34.73
N ASN A 172 -13.15 25.64 33.74
CA ASN A 172 -13.34 24.92 32.49
C ASN A 172 -13.24 23.41 32.70
N GLN A 173 -14.02 22.65 31.94
CA GLN A 173 -13.86 21.20 31.84
C GLN A 173 -13.58 20.83 30.39
N THR A 174 -12.58 19.98 30.19
CA THR A 174 -12.23 19.42 28.88
C THR A 174 -12.35 17.91 28.89
N ILE A 175 -12.78 17.34 27.77
CA ILE A 175 -12.86 15.89 27.54
C ILE A 175 -12.33 15.62 26.14
N ASN A 176 -11.23 14.87 26.03
CA ASN A 176 -10.68 14.51 24.72
C ASN A 176 -11.25 13.16 24.28
N PHE A 177 -11.50 13.00 22.98
CA PHE A 177 -11.88 11.74 22.35
C PHE A 177 -11.34 11.70 20.92
N SER A 178 -11.21 10.52 20.34
CA SER A 178 -10.77 10.37 18.95
C SER A 178 -11.89 9.75 18.12
N VAL A 179 -12.00 10.17 16.87
CA VAL A 179 -12.82 9.50 15.85
C VAL A 179 -11.85 8.78 14.94
N ASP A 180 -11.96 7.47 14.79
CA ASP A 180 -11.13 6.67 13.90
C ASP A 180 -11.98 5.62 13.19
N PHE A 181 -12.13 5.75 11.87
CA PHE A 181 -12.93 4.81 11.08
C PHE A 181 -12.19 3.50 10.76
N GLY A 182 -10.89 3.42 11.07
CA GLY A 182 -10.02 2.34 10.62
C GLY A 182 -9.82 2.32 9.10
N ALA A 183 -9.00 1.37 8.63
CA ALA A 183 -8.88 1.09 7.20
C ALA A 183 -10.14 0.36 6.70
N GLN A 184 -10.71 0.85 5.59
CA GLN A 184 -11.86 0.22 4.95
C GLN A 184 -11.42 -0.56 3.72
N VAL A 185 -12.07 -1.67 3.42
CA VAL A 185 -11.83 -2.41 2.17
C VAL A 185 -12.50 -1.67 1.02
N VAL A 186 -11.72 -1.23 0.04
CA VAL A 186 -12.20 -0.57 -1.17
C VAL A 186 -12.54 -1.59 -2.24
N SER A 187 -11.72 -2.63 -2.40
CA SER A 187 -12.00 -3.72 -3.34
C SER A 187 -11.27 -5.01 -2.96
N VAL A 188 -11.82 -6.12 -3.43
CA VAL A 188 -11.21 -7.44 -3.33
C VAL A 188 -11.17 -8.04 -4.72
N VAL A 189 -9.98 -8.42 -5.18
CA VAL A 189 -9.76 -9.08 -6.47
C VAL A 189 -9.42 -10.54 -6.19
N PRO A 190 -10.37 -11.47 -6.37
CA PRO A 190 -10.07 -12.89 -6.33
C PRO A 190 -9.36 -13.30 -7.62
N GLN A 191 -8.36 -14.17 -7.49
CA GLN A 191 -7.69 -14.83 -8.61
C GLN A 191 -7.13 -13.85 -9.66
N PRO A 192 -6.17 -12.98 -9.30
CA PRO A 192 -5.58 -12.07 -10.25
C PRO A 192 -4.97 -12.85 -11.42
N VAL A 193 -5.23 -12.37 -12.64
CA VAL A 193 -4.66 -12.95 -13.85
C VAL A 193 -3.32 -12.29 -14.10
N VAL A 194 -2.25 -13.09 -14.12
CA VAL A 194 -0.92 -12.63 -14.54
C VAL A 194 -0.63 -13.13 -15.94
N ARG A 195 0.01 -12.29 -16.76
CA ARG A 195 0.53 -12.73 -18.05
C ARG A 195 1.97 -13.19 -17.87
N THR A 196 2.26 -14.38 -18.39
CA THR A 196 3.63 -14.87 -18.54
C THR A 196 4.21 -14.30 -19.83
N GLU A 197 5.43 -13.77 -19.80
CA GLU A 197 6.18 -13.43 -21.02
C GLU A 197 7.14 -14.54 -21.36
N GLN A 198 7.20 -14.93 -22.64
CA GLN A 198 8.14 -15.94 -23.12
C GLN A 198 9.28 -15.26 -23.86
N LEU A 199 10.48 -15.38 -23.29
CA LEU A 199 11.70 -14.88 -23.88
C LEU A 199 12.48 -16.03 -24.52
N LYS A 200 12.58 -16.02 -25.85
CA LYS A 200 13.32 -17.02 -26.62
C LYS A 200 14.69 -16.47 -26.99
N ILE A 201 15.75 -17.23 -26.71
CA ILE A 201 17.10 -16.96 -27.20
C ILE A 201 17.27 -17.68 -28.55
N GLY A 202 17.28 -16.90 -29.63
CA GLY A 202 17.51 -17.37 -31.00
C GLY A 202 18.92 -17.11 -31.51
N GLY A 203 19.16 -17.51 -32.75
CA GLY A 203 20.42 -17.29 -33.46
C GLY A 203 21.59 -18.15 -33.00
N ASN A 204 22.79 -17.84 -33.48
CA ASN A 204 24.05 -18.41 -32.99
C ASN A 204 24.54 -17.56 -31.80
N ALA A 205 25.14 -18.17 -30.77
CA ALA A 205 25.56 -17.45 -29.57
C ALA A 205 26.40 -16.18 -29.88
N GLN A 206 27.27 -16.25 -30.89
CA GLN A 206 28.04 -15.10 -31.39
C GLN A 206 27.20 -13.85 -31.72
N SER A 207 25.95 -14.02 -32.17
CA SER A 207 25.06 -12.93 -32.58
C SER A 207 24.40 -12.19 -31.40
N LEU A 208 24.57 -12.69 -30.17
CA LEU A 208 23.93 -12.16 -28.98
C LEU A 208 24.76 -11.06 -28.28
N ASP A 209 26.04 -10.93 -28.60
CA ASP A 209 26.93 -10.02 -27.87
C ASP A 209 26.47 -8.56 -27.98
N GLY A 210 26.33 -7.90 -26.84
CA GLY A 210 25.83 -6.53 -26.74
C GLY A 210 24.32 -6.41 -26.64
N GLN A 211 23.56 -7.48 -26.92
CA GLN A 211 22.10 -7.42 -26.84
C GLN A 211 21.64 -7.15 -25.41
N THR A 212 20.73 -6.21 -25.24
CA THR A 212 20.12 -5.88 -23.95
C THR A 212 18.68 -6.35 -23.87
N ILE A 213 18.30 -6.79 -22.69
CA ILE A 213 17.00 -7.32 -22.34
C ILE A 213 16.56 -6.55 -21.10
N ALA A 214 15.64 -5.61 -21.28
CA ALA A 214 15.09 -4.83 -20.20
C ALA A 214 13.86 -5.55 -19.65
N VAL A 215 13.83 -5.83 -18.35
CA VAL A 215 12.74 -6.52 -17.67
C VAL A 215 12.17 -5.60 -16.59
N SER A 216 10.86 -5.41 -16.59
CA SER A 216 10.13 -4.78 -15.49
C SER A 216 8.89 -5.58 -15.13
N MET A 217 8.41 -5.42 -13.89
CA MET A 217 7.19 -6.06 -13.42
C MET A 217 6.18 -4.97 -13.09
N GLY A 218 5.02 -4.97 -13.76
CA GLY A 218 3.93 -4.03 -13.46
C GLY A 218 4.22 -2.56 -13.79
N GLY A 219 5.11 -2.30 -14.76
CA GLY A 219 5.50 -0.93 -15.15
C GLY A 219 6.44 -0.23 -14.18
N GLY A 220 7.02 -0.96 -13.21
CA GLY A 220 8.02 -0.43 -12.28
C GLY A 220 9.39 -0.17 -12.90
N THR A 221 10.37 0.21 -12.07
CA THR A 221 11.75 0.45 -12.50
C THR A 221 12.32 -0.79 -13.19
N THR A 222 12.90 -0.59 -14.37
CA THR A 222 13.41 -1.66 -15.22
C THR A 222 14.80 -2.12 -14.80
N VAL A 223 15.07 -3.42 -14.90
CA VAL A 223 16.41 -3.98 -14.82
C VAL A 223 16.86 -4.39 -16.21
N THR A 224 18.03 -3.90 -16.63
CA THR A 224 18.58 -4.19 -17.94
C THR A 224 19.65 -5.27 -17.83
N PHE A 225 19.44 -6.40 -18.49
CA PHE A 225 20.43 -7.45 -18.66
C PHE A 225 21.15 -7.27 -19.99
N GLN A 226 22.46 -7.47 -20.03
CA GLN A 226 23.23 -7.41 -21.27
C GLN A 226 23.96 -8.74 -21.49
N LEU A 227 23.69 -9.38 -22.63
CA LEU A 227 24.40 -10.57 -23.06
C LEU A 227 25.81 -10.17 -23.47
N LYS A 228 26.83 -10.74 -22.80
CA LYS A 228 28.25 -10.45 -23.04
C LYS A 228 28.98 -11.71 -23.47
N ASN A 229 29.57 -11.67 -24.66
CA ASN A 229 30.49 -12.71 -25.10
C ASN A 229 31.82 -12.59 -24.31
N SER A 230 32.27 -13.69 -23.71
CA SER A 230 33.50 -13.74 -22.91
C SER A 230 34.76 -13.43 -23.71
N SER A 231 34.71 -13.65 -25.03
CA SER A 231 35.85 -13.49 -25.94
C SER A 231 35.90 -12.13 -26.65
N THR A 232 34.91 -11.26 -26.42
CA THR A 232 34.89 -9.91 -27.02
C THR A 232 35.21 -8.83 -25.98
N ALA A 233 35.69 -7.69 -26.47
CA ALA A 233 35.92 -6.50 -25.64
C ALA A 233 34.63 -5.76 -25.25
N SER A 234 33.45 -6.39 -25.41
CA SER A 234 32.16 -5.77 -25.08
C SER A 234 32.11 -5.38 -23.60
N VAL A 235 31.80 -4.11 -23.33
CA VAL A 235 31.70 -3.56 -21.99
C VAL A 235 30.25 -3.59 -21.55
N VAL A 236 30.02 -4.04 -20.31
CA VAL A 236 28.71 -3.96 -19.65
C VAL A 236 28.69 -2.64 -18.88
N PRO A 237 27.82 -1.67 -19.23
CA PRO A 237 27.68 -0.44 -18.47
C PRO A 237 27.32 -0.72 -17.00
N PRO A 238 27.73 0.14 -16.04
CA PRO A 238 27.46 -0.09 -14.61
C PRO A 238 25.98 -0.23 -14.24
N ALA A 239 25.09 0.35 -15.03
CA ALA A 239 23.64 0.24 -14.83
C ALA A 239 23.04 -1.09 -15.32
N ASN A 240 23.80 -1.89 -16.07
CA ASN A 240 23.35 -3.15 -16.64
C ASN A 240 23.88 -4.34 -15.83
N THR A 241 23.10 -5.42 -15.79
CA THR A 241 23.55 -6.71 -15.28
C THR A 241 24.13 -7.54 -16.42
N GLY A 242 25.41 -7.88 -16.34
CA GLY A 242 26.09 -8.68 -17.36
C GLY A 242 25.70 -10.16 -17.29
N VAL A 243 25.34 -10.73 -18.44
CA VAL A 243 25.09 -12.17 -18.62
C VAL A 243 26.18 -12.72 -19.52
N VAL A 244 27.25 -13.21 -18.90
CA VAL A 244 28.46 -13.65 -19.62
C VAL A 244 28.26 -15.03 -20.21
N TYR A 245 28.47 -15.18 -21.51
CA TYR A 245 28.41 -16.45 -22.23
C TYR A 245 29.66 -16.67 -23.08
N ASP A 246 29.94 -17.93 -23.42
CA ASP A 246 31.09 -18.30 -24.23
C ASP A 246 30.69 -18.49 -25.71
N PRO A 247 31.59 -18.19 -26.66
CA PRO A 247 31.42 -18.44 -28.08
C PRO A 247 30.77 -19.75 -28.52
N GLY A 248 31.06 -20.83 -27.79
CA GLY A 248 30.60 -22.19 -28.07
C GLY A 248 29.33 -22.59 -27.31
N ASP A 249 28.79 -21.72 -26.45
CA ASP A 249 27.56 -22.01 -25.72
C ASP A 249 26.39 -22.21 -26.69
N SER A 250 25.57 -23.22 -26.43
CA SER A 250 24.29 -23.33 -27.12
C SER A 250 23.33 -22.24 -26.63
N THR A 251 22.32 -21.91 -27.43
CA THR A 251 21.26 -20.96 -27.03
C THR A 251 20.51 -21.41 -25.76
N THR A 252 20.47 -22.71 -25.48
CA THR A 252 19.92 -23.28 -24.24
C THR A 252 20.78 -22.92 -23.03
N VAL A 253 22.12 -22.99 -23.16
CA VAL A 253 23.05 -22.59 -22.10
C VAL A 253 22.97 -21.09 -21.85
N VAL A 254 22.91 -20.27 -22.92
CA VAL A 254 22.75 -18.82 -22.78
C VAL A 254 21.42 -18.48 -22.10
N ALA A 255 20.33 -19.16 -22.47
CA ALA A 255 19.03 -19.01 -21.81
C ALA A 255 19.10 -19.36 -20.31
N GLY A 256 19.77 -20.46 -19.95
CA GLY A 256 19.99 -20.83 -18.55
C GLY A 256 20.80 -19.78 -17.77
N LYS A 257 21.85 -19.22 -18.38
CA LYS A 257 22.66 -18.14 -17.79
C LYS A 257 21.83 -16.87 -17.57
N LEU A 258 20.99 -16.51 -18.53
CA LEU A 258 20.08 -15.37 -18.39
C LEU A 258 19.03 -15.61 -17.29
N ALA A 259 18.42 -16.80 -17.25
CA ALA A 259 17.47 -17.16 -16.20
C ALA A 259 18.10 -17.06 -14.80
N ALA A 260 19.33 -17.54 -14.64
CA ALA A 260 20.09 -17.43 -13.39
C ALA A 260 20.32 -15.95 -13.00
N ALA A 261 20.76 -15.11 -13.94
CA ALA A 261 20.97 -13.68 -13.67
C ALA A 261 19.67 -12.97 -13.24
N ILE A 262 18.54 -13.30 -13.87
CA ILE A 262 17.22 -12.75 -13.50
C ILE A 262 16.82 -13.21 -12.08
N ASN A 263 17.03 -14.48 -11.74
CA ASN A 263 16.75 -14.98 -10.38
C ASN A 263 17.63 -14.32 -9.31
N THR A 264 18.90 -14.07 -9.61
CA THR A 264 19.79 -13.33 -8.70
C THR A 264 19.29 -11.90 -8.49
N ALA A 265 18.89 -11.20 -9.57
CA ALA A 265 18.28 -9.87 -9.45
C ALA A 265 17.00 -9.92 -8.58
N ALA A 266 16.15 -10.93 -8.77
CA ALA A 266 14.90 -11.08 -8.02
C ALA A 266 15.08 -11.45 -6.54
N THR A 267 16.27 -11.86 -6.11
CA THR A 267 16.59 -12.22 -4.72
C THR A 267 17.54 -11.23 -4.04
N THR A 268 18.09 -10.26 -4.78
CA THR A 268 19.00 -9.25 -4.25
C THR A 268 18.21 -8.07 -3.69
N ASN A 269 18.33 -7.81 -2.38
CA ASN A 269 17.65 -6.67 -1.75
C ASN A 269 18.09 -5.34 -2.38
N GLY A 270 17.14 -4.44 -2.60
CA GLY A 270 17.36 -3.15 -3.29
C GLY A 270 17.37 -3.24 -4.82
N ASN A 271 17.31 -4.45 -5.41
CA ASN A 271 17.11 -4.58 -6.85
C ASN A 271 15.63 -4.35 -7.23
N PRO A 272 15.32 -3.68 -8.35
CA PRO A 272 13.93 -3.45 -8.77
C PRO A 272 13.11 -4.73 -9.01
N LEU A 273 13.74 -5.88 -9.28
CA LEU A 273 13.05 -7.17 -9.42
C LEU A 273 12.87 -7.91 -8.09
N PHE A 274 13.35 -7.38 -6.96
CA PHE A 274 13.33 -8.08 -5.67
C PHE A 274 11.92 -8.50 -5.26
N ASN A 275 11.70 -9.81 -5.06
CA ASN A 275 10.41 -10.40 -4.70
C ASN A 275 9.24 -10.03 -5.63
N THR A 276 9.53 -9.83 -6.92
CA THR A 276 8.51 -9.50 -7.95
C THR A 276 8.12 -10.69 -8.83
N LEU A 277 8.93 -11.74 -8.89
CA LEU A 277 8.66 -12.97 -9.67
C LEU A 277 7.77 -13.93 -8.87
N ALA A 278 6.81 -14.58 -9.54
CA ALA A 278 5.94 -15.59 -8.91
C ALA A 278 6.69 -16.88 -8.59
N THR A 279 7.61 -17.25 -9.47
CA THR A 279 8.42 -18.47 -9.38
C THR A 279 9.81 -18.16 -9.89
N PRO A 280 10.85 -18.87 -9.42
CA PRO A 280 12.15 -18.80 -10.05
C PRO A 280 12.04 -19.06 -11.55
N VAL A 281 12.71 -18.22 -12.32
CA VAL A 281 12.82 -18.33 -13.76
C VAL A 281 13.58 -19.61 -14.10
N THR A 282 12.98 -20.46 -14.93
CA THR A 282 13.61 -21.66 -15.48
C THR A 282 13.57 -21.59 -17.00
N ASN A 283 14.52 -22.24 -17.66
CA ASN A 283 14.54 -22.33 -19.12
C ASN A 283 14.04 -23.70 -19.59
N ALA A 284 13.20 -23.70 -20.62
CA ALA A 284 12.79 -24.89 -21.36
C ALA A 284 13.48 -24.84 -22.74
N GLY A 285 14.63 -25.51 -22.86
CA GLY A 285 15.51 -25.34 -24.02
C GLY A 285 16.03 -23.91 -24.10
N ASN A 286 15.78 -23.25 -25.23
CA ASN A 286 16.19 -21.85 -25.45
C ASN A 286 15.11 -20.82 -25.06
N GLN A 287 14.02 -21.24 -24.45
CA GLN A 287 12.95 -20.35 -23.98
C GLN A 287 13.01 -20.18 -22.47
N ILE A 288 12.65 -18.99 -22.01
CA ILE A 288 12.56 -18.63 -20.60
C ILE A 288 11.19 -18.02 -20.35
N ALA A 289 10.51 -18.50 -19.31
CA ALA A 289 9.21 -17.98 -18.90
C ALA A 289 9.37 -16.98 -17.75
N LEU A 290 8.88 -15.76 -17.95
CA LEU A 290 8.85 -14.70 -16.94
C LEU A 290 7.42 -14.53 -16.43
N THR A 291 7.18 -14.88 -15.17
CA THR A 291 5.86 -14.78 -14.54
C THR A 291 5.95 -13.95 -13.27
N GLY A 292 5.16 -12.88 -13.18
CA GLY A 292 5.14 -12.03 -12.00
C GLY A 292 4.26 -12.54 -10.87
N ALA A 293 4.65 -12.19 -9.64
CA ALA A 293 3.94 -12.54 -8.43
C ALA A 293 2.55 -11.89 -8.36
N ALA A 294 2.45 -10.63 -8.80
CA ALA A 294 1.22 -9.85 -8.81
C ALA A 294 1.07 -8.98 -10.07
N PHE A 295 2.02 -9.04 -11.01
CA PHE A 295 2.10 -8.12 -12.14
C PHE A 295 2.48 -8.83 -13.44
N THR A 296 2.06 -8.26 -14.56
CA THR A 296 2.52 -8.66 -15.90
C THR A 296 3.96 -8.20 -16.10
N ALA A 297 4.81 -9.08 -16.61
CA ALA A 297 6.17 -8.72 -17.01
C ALA A 297 6.11 -7.84 -18.29
N ASP A 298 6.95 -6.81 -18.36
CA ASP A 298 7.26 -6.09 -19.60
C ASP A 298 8.71 -6.39 -19.96
N VAL A 299 8.92 -6.97 -21.15
CA VAL A 299 10.23 -7.37 -21.65
C VAL A 299 10.51 -6.60 -22.94
N ARG A 300 11.58 -5.82 -22.92
CA ARG A 300 12.01 -5.03 -24.07
C ARG A 300 13.37 -5.51 -24.54
N LEU A 301 13.47 -5.79 -25.84
CA LEU A 301 14.71 -6.20 -26.48
C LEU A 301 15.28 -5.04 -27.26
N SER A 302 16.60 -4.94 -27.26
CA SER A 302 17.28 -4.13 -28.25
C SER A 302 17.48 -4.88 -29.57
N ALA A 303 17.62 -4.11 -30.65
CA ALA A 303 17.97 -4.63 -31.95
C ALA A 303 19.43 -5.12 -31.95
N ALA A 304 19.67 -6.34 -32.43
CA ALA A 304 21.02 -6.92 -32.54
C ALA A 304 21.62 -6.76 -33.95
N GLY A 305 20.83 -6.34 -34.93
CA GLY A 305 21.25 -6.18 -36.31
C GLY A 305 20.13 -5.76 -37.25
N LEU A 306 20.47 -5.67 -38.54
CA LEU A 306 19.53 -5.48 -39.64
C LEU A 306 19.67 -6.66 -40.60
N ASN A 307 18.56 -7.20 -41.10
CA ASN A 307 18.56 -8.17 -42.19
C ASN A 307 17.99 -7.51 -43.44
N VAL A 308 18.65 -7.77 -44.58
CA VAL A 308 18.17 -7.38 -45.89
C VAL A 308 17.30 -8.52 -46.43
N SER A 309 15.99 -8.34 -46.32
CA SER A 309 14.98 -9.36 -46.64
C SER A 309 14.66 -9.40 -48.14
N ASN A 310 14.63 -8.24 -48.80
CA ASN A 310 14.42 -8.15 -50.25
C ASN A 310 14.99 -6.84 -50.83
N ALA A 311 16.17 -6.89 -51.43
CA ALA A 311 16.80 -5.71 -52.01
C ALA A 311 16.04 -5.13 -53.22
N ALA A 312 15.08 -5.84 -53.82
CA ALA A 312 14.32 -5.34 -54.97
C ALA A 312 13.22 -4.33 -54.59
N THR A 313 12.85 -4.24 -53.31
CA THR A 313 11.75 -3.36 -52.83
C THR A 313 12.25 -2.04 -52.25
N ILE A 314 13.57 -1.81 -52.26
CA ILE A 314 14.16 -0.55 -51.83
C ILE A 314 13.80 0.55 -52.83
N THR A 315 13.49 1.74 -52.33
CA THR A 315 13.27 2.91 -53.17
C THR A 315 14.40 3.91 -53.01
N ASP A 316 14.64 4.68 -54.07
CA ASP A 316 15.61 5.75 -54.03
C ASP A 316 15.25 6.76 -52.92
N LEU A 317 16.25 7.20 -52.17
CA LEU A 317 16.16 8.10 -51.01
C LEU A 317 15.50 7.52 -49.75
N ASP A 318 15.21 6.21 -49.68
CA ASP A 318 14.80 5.55 -48.44
C ASP A 318 15.83 5.78 -47.32
N THR A 319 15.37 5.88 -46.06
CA THR A 319 16.27 6.15 -44.93
C THR A 319 16.10 5.19 -43.76
N PHE A 320 17.13 5.08 -42.94
CA PHE A 320 17.03 4.57 -41.58
C PHE A 320 18.00 5.31 -40.66
N THR A 321 17.69 5.33 -39.38
CA THR A 321 18.51 6.03 -38.38
C THR A 321 19.06 5.03 -37.39
N VAL A 322 20.36 5.17 -37.09
CA VAL A 322 21.04 4.41 -36.05
C VAL A 322 21.52 5.38 -34.99
N THR A 323 21.25 5.05 -33.73
CA THR A 323 21.74 5.76 -32.55
C THR A 323 22.70 4.85 -31.80
N ALA A 324 23.98 5.18 -31.83
CA ALA A 324 25.01 4.44 -31.10
C ALA A 324 24.87 4.62 -29.57
N GLN A 325 25.53 3.76 -28.80
CA GLN A 325 25.50 3.79 -27.34
C GLN A 325 26.01 5.11 -26.74
N ASN A 326 26.92 5.81 -27.43
CA ASN A 326 27.43 7.11 -27.01
C ASN A 326 26.47 8.28 -27.35
N GLY A 327 25.25 7.99 -27.82
CA GLY A 327 24.25 8.97 -28.23
C GLY A 327 24.45 9.55 -29.63
N THR A 328 25.49 9.14 -30.36
CA THR A 328 25.71 9.59 -31.74
C THR A 328 24.59 9.07 -32.63
N VAL A 329 23.88 9.96 -33.32
CA VAL A 329 22.81 9.62 -34.25
C VAL A 329 23.29 9.83 -35.67
N ARG A 330 23.10 8.82 -36.54
CA ARG A 330 23.37 8.90 -37.97
C ARG A 330 22.16 8.44 -38.76
N THR A 331 21.78 9.22 -39.76
CA THR A 331 20.78 8.84 -40.76
C THR A 331 21.49 8.33 -41.99
N PHE A 332 21.11 7.14 -42.42
CA PHE A 332 21.60 6.50 -43.63
C PHE A 332 20.54 6.65 -44.71
N GLN A 333 20.97 6.97 -45.92
CA GLN A 333 20.08 7.17 -47.05
C GLN A 333 20.54 6.31 -48.23
N PHE A 334 19.62 5.49 -48.73
CA PHE A 334 19.86 4.67 -49.90
C PHE A 334 19.78 5.53 -51.16
N LYS A 335 20.81 5.46 -52.00
CA LYS A 335 20.89 6.16 -53.28
C LYS A 335 20.96 5.16 -54.41
N ASP A 336 19.98 5.22 -55.29
CA ASP A 336 20.02 4.50 -56.55
C ASP A 336 21.12 5.10 -57.44
N ASN A 337 22.09 4.27 -57.82
CA ASN A 337 23.22 4.71 -58.64
C ASN A 337 22.83 5.02 -60.10
N THR A 338 21.60 4.72 -60.50
CA THR A 338 21.06 4.96 -61.84
C THR A 338 20.24 6.25 -61.93
N THR A 339 19.88 6.86 -60.80
CA THR A 339 19.12 8.11 -60.76
C THR A 339 20.04 9.31 -60.49
N PRO A 340 19.65 10.54 -60.88
CA PRO A 340 20.40 11.76 -60.55
C PRO A 340 20.16 12.25 -59.12
N SER A 341 19.60 11.42 -58.24
CA SER A 341 19.26 11.84 -56.88
C SER A 341 20.50 12.15 -56.05
N LEU A 342 20.34 13.03 -55.06
CA LEU A 342 21.43 13.49 -54.20
C LEU A 342 21.18 13.04 -52.77
N ILE A 343 22.26 12.62 -52.11
CA ILE A 343 22.24 12.38 -50.66
C ILE A 343 21.95 13.71 -49.97
N THR A 344 20.94 13.73 -49.11
CA THR A 344 20.58 14.90 -48.30
C THR A 344 21.77 15.28 -47.41
N PRO A 345 22.16 16.57 -47.34
CA PRO A 345 23.26 17.02 -46.49
C PRO A 345 23.10 16.52 -45.05
N GLY A 346 24.16 15.90 -44.51
CA GLY A 346 24.16 15.31 -43.17
C GLY A 346 23.82 13.82 -43.10
N ASN A 347 23.28 13.23 -44.17
CA ASN A 347 23.06 11.78 -44.26
C ASN A 347 24.32 11.04 -44.75
N VAL A 348 24.45 9.78 -44.33
CA VAL A 348 25.45 8.84 -44.84
C VAL A 348 24.86 8.08 -46.02
N GLY A 349 25.47 8.20 -47.20
CA GLY A 349 24.97 7.58 -48.42
C GLY A 349 25.27 6.08 -48.51
N ILE A 350 24.25 5.28 -48.83
CA ILE A 350 24.38 3.87 -49.18
C ILE A 350 24.04 3.74 -50.66
N THR A 351 25.06 3.67 -51.50
CA THR A 351 24.86 3.54 -52.94
C THR A 351 24.50 2.09 -53.28
N TYR A 352 23.44 1.90 -54.07
CA TYR A 352 23.02 0.58 -54.56
C TYR A 352 22.64 0.63 -56.03
N ASN A 353 22.65 -0.52 -56.71
CA ASN A 353 22.10 -0.69 -58.05
C ASN A 353 20.74 -1.39 -57.95
N PRO A 354 19.70 -0.95 -58.67
CA PRO A 354 18.42 -1.66 -58.74
C PRO A 354 18.60 -3.12 -59.15
N GLY A 355 17.94 -4.03 -58.44
CA GLY A 355 18.09 -5.47 -58.66
C GLY A 355 19.35 -6.11 -58.04
N ALA A 356 20.15 -5.37 -57.28
CA ALA A 356 21.26 -5.94 -56.52
C ALA A 356 20.78 -7.06 -55.58
N SER A 357 21.63 -8.06 -55.37
CA SER A 357 21.34 -9.14 -54.42
C SER A 357 21.30 -8.62 -52.98
N ALA A 358 20.58 -9.32 -52.09
CA ALA A 358 20.57 -8.99 -50.67
C ALA A 358 21.99 -8.90 -50.10
N ALA A 359 22.86 -9.87 -50.41
CA ALA A 359 24.25 -9.88 -49.96
C ALA A 359 25.05 -8.65 -50.42
N THR A 360 24.87 -8.22 -51.67
CA THR A 360 25.53 -7.00 -52.20
C THR A 360 25.08 -5.76 -51.43
N LEU A 361 23.76 -5.63 -51.19
CA LEU A 361 23.21 -4.51 -50.43
C LEU A 361 23.65 -4.55 -48.97
N THR A 362 23.73 -5.73 -48.36
CA THR A 362 24.28 -5.92 -47.00
C THR A 362 25.72 -5.42 -46.91
N THR A 363 26.57 -5.73 -47.90
CA THR A 363 27.94 -5.23 -47.94
C THR A 363 27.99 -3.70 -48.07
N ALA A 364 27.10 -3.10 -48.86
CA ALA A 364 26.99 -1.64 -48.97
C ALA A 364 26.57 -0.99 -47.64
N ILE A 365 25.55 -1.56 -46.96
CA ILE A 365 25.11 -1.11 -45.63
C ILE A 365 26.26 -1.24 -44.63
N LEU A 366 26.97 -2.37 -44.61
CA LEU A 366 28.10 -2.62 -43.73
C LEU A 366 29.22 -1.59 -43.94
N SER A 367 29.55 -1.30 -45.20
CA SER A 367 30.58 -0.31 -45.53
C SER A 367 30.21 1.07 -45.02
N ALA A 368 28.96 1.50 -45.20
CA ALA A 368 28.49 2.79 -44.72
C ALA A 368 28.47 2.86 -43.18
N LEU A 369 28.07 1.79 -42.50
CA LEU A 369 28.07 1.71 -41.04
C LEU A 369 29.48 1.78 -40.46
N ASN A 370 30.46 1.16 -41.12
CA ASN A 370 31.87 1.15 -40.69
C ASN A 370 32.68 2.34 -41.21
N ASP A 371 32.04 3.30 -41.89
CA ASP A 371 32.70 4.51 -42.37
C ASP A 371 33.22 5.33 -41.17
N PRO A 372 34.49 5.79 -41.17
CA PRO A 372 35.05 6.65 -40.12
C PRO A 372 34.25 7.93 -39.83
N ALA A 373 33.57 8.49 -40.82
CA ALA A 373 32.70 9.66 -40.64
C ALA A 373 31.32 9.29 -40.05
N ALA A 374 30.89 8.04 -40.20
CA ALA A 374 29.66 7.53 -39.61
C ALA A 374 29.88 7.12 -38.14
N PHE A 375 30.43 5.91 -37.93
CA PHE A 375 30.67 5.32 -36.59
C PHE A 375 32.08 4.71 -36.43
N GLY A 376 32.84 4.57 -37.50
CA GLY A 376 34.19 3.98 -37.47
C GLY A 376 34.24 2.47 -37.72
N ALA A 377 35.46 1.99 -37.99
CA ALA A 377 35.71 0.59 -38.32
C ALA A 377 35.31 -0.34 -37.17
N GLY A 378 34.60 -1.42 -37.50
CA GLY A 378 34.17 -2.44 -36.54
C GLY A 378 32.87 -2.11 -35.80
N PHE A 379 32.18 -1.02 -36.15
CA PHE A 379 30.84 -0.72 -35.64
C PHE A 379 29.80 -1.79 -36.01
N ALA A 380 29.96 -2.43 -37.17
CA ALA A 380 29.14 -3.56 -37.58
C ALA A 380 29.98 -4.64 -38.26
N VAL A 381 29.46 -5.87 -38.28
CA VAL A 381 30.03 -7.02 -39.00
C VAL A 381 28.97 -7.69 -39.88
N GLN A 382 29.37 -8.26 -41.01
CA GLN A 382 28.44 -9.02 -41.85
C GLN A 382 28.01 -10.32 -41.16
N ASN A 383 26.73 -10.66 -41.27
CA ASN A 383 26.17 -11.93 -40.82
C ASN A 383 25.17 -12.44 -41.87
N GLY A 384 25.66 -13.17 -42.86
CA GLY A 384 24.87 -13.59 -44.02
C GLY A 384 24.33 -12.38 -44.81
N ASN A 385 23.01 -12.33 -45.00
CA ASN A 385 22.30 -11.21 -45.64
C ASN A 385 21.97 -10.06 -44.67
N GLY A 386 22.50 -10.11 -43.44
CA GLY A 386 22.34 -9.07 -42.45
C GLY A 386 23.65 -8.41 -42.02
N VAL A 387 23.52 -7.28 -41.35
CA VAL A 387 24.58 -6.64 -40.58
C VAL A 387 24.27 -6.81 -39.10
N LYS A 388 25.28 -7.20 -38.33
CA LYS A 388 25.22 -7.24 -36.88
C LYS A 388 25.94 -6.01 -36.34
N PHE A 389 25.33 -5.31 -35.39
CA PHE A 389 26.00 -4.19 -34.74
C PHE A 389 26.95 -4.66 -33.64
N ALA A 390 28.03 -3.92 -33.43
CA ALA A 390 28.82 -3.98 -32.21
C ALA A 390 28.12 -3.17 -31.12
N GLY A 391 27.92 -3.80 -29.96
CA GLY A 391 27.21 -3.18 -28.84
C GLY A 391 25.69 -3.16 -29.05
N ASN A 392 25.06 -2.05 -28.65
CA ASN A 392 23.62 -1.94 -28.48
C ASN A 392 23.02 -0.66 -29.07
N PRO A 393 23.20 -0.39 -30.37
CA PRO A 393 22.61 0.79 -30.94
C PRO A 393 21.07 0.67 -31.00
N ALA A 394 20.38 1.76 -30.69
CA ALA A 394 18.97 1.87 -31.03
C ALA A 394 18.85 2.12 -32.53
N VAL A 395 17.94 1.42 -33.20
CA VAL A 395 17.74 1.57 -34.65
C VAL A 395 16.29 1.84 -34.93
N VAL A 396 16.04 2.92 -35.67
CA VAL A 396 14.71 3.34 -36.09
C VAL A 396 14.66 3.26 -37.61
N LEU A 397 13.68 2.51 -38.13
CA LEU A 397 13.48 2.37 -39.57
C LEU A 397 12.54 3.47 -40.06
N GLY A 398 13.01 4.28 -41.01
CA GLY A 398 12.26 5.37 -41.65
C GLY A 398 12.11 5.10 -43.14
N THR A 399 11.59 3.93 -43.50
CA THR A 399 11.51 3.47 -44.89
C THR A 399 10.09 3.65 -45.42
N ALA A 400 9.93 4.10 -46.67
CA ALA A 400 8.63 4.13 -47.34
C ALA A 400 8.07 2.71 -47.56
N ASN A 401 8.96 1.73 -47.73
CA ASN A 401 8.62 0.31 -47.89
C ASN A 401 9.11 -0.51 -46.68
N ALA A 402 8.24 -0.62 -45.67
CA ALA A 402 8.49 -1.41 -44.47
C ALA A 402 8.47 -2.91 -44.78
N SER A 403 9.56 -3.47 -45.32
CA SER A 403 9.77 -4.92 -45.48
C SER A 403 11.17 -5.29 -45.97
N PHE A 404 11.89 -4.39 -46.66
CA PHE A 404 13.19 -4.75 -47.24
C PHE A 404 14.29 -4.86 -46.17
N LEU A 405 14.16 -4.09 -45.08
CA LEU A 405 15.06 -4.08 -43.95
C LEU A 405 14.26 -4.45 -42.70
N THR A 406 14.66 -5.52 -42.02
CA THR A 406 14.04 -5.94 -40.77
C THR A 406 15.05 -5.94 -39.65
N LEU A 407 14.67 -5.45 -38.47
CA LEU A 407 15.51 -5.58 -37.28
C LEU A 407 15.61 -7.06 -36.91
N VAL A 408 16.83 -7.54 -36.70
CA VAL A 408 17.07 -8.89 -36.17
C VAL A 408 17.44 -8.75 -34.71
N GLY A 409 16.58 -9.25 -33.82
CA GLY A 409 16.95 -9.57 -32.45
C GLY A 409 17.48 -10.99 -32.38
N GLY A 410 18.56 -11.22 -31.64
CA GLY A 410 18.99 -12.58 -31.30
C GLY A 410 18.00 -13.22 -30.33
N ALA A 411 17.59 -12.50 -29.29
CA ALA A 411 16.42 -12.80 -28.49
C ALA A 411 15.10 -12.36 -29.17
N GLN A 412 13.99 -13.02 -28.81
CA GLN A 412 12.63 -12.71 -29.23
C GLN A 412 11.70 -12.75 -28.01
N VAL A 413 10.75 -11.83 -27.90
CA VAL A 413 9.67 -11.86 -26.91
C VAL A 413 8.39 -12.30 -27.59
N ALA A 414 7.65 -13.20 -26.96
CA ALA A 414 6.30 -13.55 -27.35
C ALA A 414 5.40 -13.49 -26.11
N ASP A 415 4.19 -12.97 -26.30
CA ASP A 415 3.13 -13.06 -25.31
C ASP A 415 2.94 -14.53 -24.92
N GLY A 416 3.11 -14.84 -23.64
CA GLY A 416 2.81 -16.16 -23.09
C GLY A 416 1.35 -16.27 -22.63
N ALA A 417 1.06 -17.39 -21.98
CA ALA A 417 -0.28 -17.67 -21.48
C ALA A 417 -0.72 -16.68 -20.40
N LEU A 418 -2.03 -16.43 -20.35
CA LEU A 418 -2.68 -15.84 -19.19
C LEU A 418 -2.81 -16.93 -18.13
N VAL A 419 -2.20 -16.72 -16.97
CA VAL A 419 -2.21 -17.67 -15.86
C VAL A 419 -3.02 -17.05 -14.71
N PRO A 420 -4.24 -17.55 -14.43
CA PRO A 420 -4.97 -17.12 -13.24
C PRO A 420 -4.24 -17.61 -11.98
N LYS A 421 -4.08 -16.74 -10.98
CA LYS A 421 -3.53 -17.10 -9.67
C LYS A 421 -4.65 -17.55 -8.75
N ASN A 422 -5.11 -18.77 -8.96
CA ASN A 422 -6.25 -19.34 -8.24
C ASN A 422 -6.06 -19.42 -6.72
N ASP A 423 -4.81 -19.38 -6.24
CA ASP A 423 -4.42 -19.42 -4.83
C ASP A 423 -4.04 -18.05 -4.25
N VAL A 424 -4.46 -16.95 -4.90
CA VAL A 424 -4.19 -15.57 -4.47
C VAL A 424 -5.47 -14.74 -4.42
N ILE A 425 -5.58 -13.90 -3.39
CA ILE A 425 -6.56 -12.81 -3.30
C ILE A 425 -5.80 -11.51 -3.05
N THR A 426 -6.18 -10.45 -3.76
CA THR A 426 -5.65 -9.10 -3.52
C THR A 426 -6.73 -8.23 -2.89
N VAL A 427 -6.42 -7.60 -1.75
CA VAL A 427 -7.32 -6.71 -1.01
C VAL A 427 -6.77 -5.31 -1.06
N TYR A 428 -7.59 -4.35 -1.49
CA TYR A 428 -7.26 -2.94 -1.53
C TYR A 428 -7.97 -2.22 -0.39
N PHE A 429 -7.20 -1.44 0.38
CA PHE A 429 -7.69 -0.64 1.50
C PHE A 429 -7.89 0.82 1.11
N SER A 430 -8.64 1.54 1.93
CA SER A 430 -8.77 2.99 1.85
C SER A 430 -7.42 3.65 2.12
N LYS A 431 -7.33 4.97 1.95
CA LYS A 431 -6.09 5.74 2.13
C LYS A 431 -5.52 5.72 3.55
N THR A 432 -6.20 5.10 4.51
CA THR A 432 -5.69 4.93 5.87
C THR A 432 -4.79 3.70 5.90
N GLU A 433 -3.49 3.91 6.06
CA GLU A 433 -2.52 2.83 6.12
C GLU A 433 -2.80 1.89 7.30
N LEU A 434 -2.75 0.58 7.04
CA LEU A 434 -2.71 -0.41 8.10
C LEU A 434 -1.33 -0.43 8.77
N VAL A 435 -1.32 -0.79 10.05
CA VAL A 435 -0.08 -1.15 10.75
C VAL A 435 0.51 -2.38 10.06
N LYS A 436 1.66 -2.19 9.41
CA LYS A 436 2.27 -3.21 8.54
C LYS A 436 2.42 -4.58 9.21
N SER A 437 2.89 -4.63 10.46
CA SER A 437 3.07 -5.90 11.18
C SER A 437 1.77 -6.66 11.42
N LEU A 438 0.64 -5.97 11.54
CA LEU A 438 -0.69 -6.59 11.61
C LEU A 438 -1.19 -6.98 10.22
N ALA A 439 -0.97 -6.11 9.23
CA ALA A 439 -1.40 -6.35 7.86
C ALA A 439 -0.66 -7.52 7.17
N GLU A 440 0.55 -7.86 7.62
CA GLU A 440 1.32 -9.01 7.14
C GLU A 440 1.06 -10.29 7.94
N ASP A 441 0.32 -10.23 9.07
CA ASP A 441 -0.08 -11.41 9.84
C ASP A 441 -1.21 -12.16 9.11
N PRO A 442 -1.01 -13.42 8.67
CA PRO A 442 -2.06 -14.18 7.99
C PRO A 442 -3.32 -14.38 8.85
N ALA A 443 -3.18 -14.42 10.19
CA ALA A 443 -4.31 -14.56 11.10
C ALA A 443 -5.23 -13.33 11.13
N PHE A 444 -4.76 -12.19 10.61
CA PHE A 444 -5.56 -10.97 10.47
C PHE A 444 -6.68 -11.11 9.42
N TYR A 445 -6.60 -12.15 8.56
CA TYR A 445 -7.52 -12.38 7.46
C TYR A 445 -8.19 -13.75 7.56
N GLN A 446 -9.49 -13.80 7.29
CA GLN A 446 -10.24 -15.04 7.13
C GLN A 446 -11.05 -14.99 5.86
N VAL A 447 -11.03 -16.08 5.09
CA VAL A 447 -11.81 -16.20 3.86
C VAL A 447 -12.84 -17.31 4.05
N LEU A 448 -14.10 -16.94 4.15
CA LEU A 448 -15.22 -17.86 4.29
C LEU A 448 -15.74 -18.24 2.90
N ASN A 449 -15.74 -19.53 2.57
CA ASN A 449 -16.49 -20.04 1.44
C ASN A 449 -17.99 -20.06 1.80
N THR A 450 -18.78 -19.27 1.09
CA THR A 450 -20.22 -19.14 1.37
C THR A 450 -21.04 -20.36 0.93
N THR A 451 -20.45 -21.24 0.12
CA THR A 451 -21.11 -22.45 -0.40
C THR A 451 -21.19 -23.54 0.67
N ASP A 452 -20.09 -23.78 1.39
CA ASP A 452 -19.96 -24.87 2.36
C ASP A 452 -19.66 -24.39 3.79
N GLY A 453 -19.45 -23.09 3.99
CA GLY A 453 -19.13 -22.49 5.29
C GLY A 453 -17.69 -22.74 5.74
N SER A 454 -16.83 -23.31 4.90
CA SER A 454 -15.43 -23.55 5.26
C SER A 454 -14.64 -22.25 5.37
N ILE A 455 -13.73 -22.19 6.34
CA ILE A 455 -12.83 -21.04 6.55
C ILE A 455 -11.46 -21.41 5.98
N LEU A 456 -10.98 -20.60 5.06
CA LEU A 456 -9.66 -20.66 4.46
C LEU A 456 -8.79 -19.57 5.07
N GLN A 457 -7.61 -19.94 5.56
CA GLN A 457 -6.61 -18.99 6.02
C GLN A 457 -5.48 -18.86 4.99
N PRO A 458 -5.00 -17.63 4.74
CA PRO A 458 -3.76 -17.43 3.99
C PRO A 458 -2.58 -18.10 4.71
N THR A 459 -1.64 -18.64 3.96
CA THR A 459 -0.33 -19.08 4.48
C THR A 459 0.64 -17.93 4.65
N SER A 460 0.48 -16.87 3.85
CA SER A 460 1.28 -15.65 3.94
C SER A 460 0.52 -14.45 3.39
N VAL A 461 0.89 -13.26 3.87
CA VAL A 461 0.35 -11.99 3.40
C VAL A 461 1.50 -11.02 3.16
N LYS A 462 1.48 -10.33 2.02
CA LYS A 462 2.40 -9.23 1.71
C LYS A 462 1.63 -7.93 1.66
N TYR A 463 2.03 -6.93 2.45
CA TYR A 463 1.38 -5.63 2.48
C TYR A 463 2.27 -4.54 1.85
N ASP A 464 1.69 -3.73 0.97
CA ASP A 464 2.30 -2.54 0.39
C ASP A 464 1.58 -1.30 0.92
N ASN A 465 2.28 -0.52 1.77
CA ASN A 465 1.78 0.74 2.34
C ASN A 465 1.53 1.81 1.26
N VAL A 466 2.33 1.84 0.18
CA VAL A 466 2.18 2.86 -0.86
C VAL A 466 0.91 2.61 -1.67
N GLY A 467 0.68 1.35 -2.05
CA GLY A 467 -0.53 0.92 -2.75
C GLY A 467 -1.74 0.66 -1.84
N ASN A 468 -1.59 0.72 -0.51
CA ASN A 468 -2.58 0.26 0.47
C ASN A 468 -3.19 -1.10 0.10
N THR A 469 -2.33 -2.06 -0.27
CA THR A 469 -2.76 -3.34 -0.84
C THR A 469 -2.16 -4.51 -0.06
N ALA A 470 -2.99 -5.49 0.30
CA ALA A 470 -2.55 -6.78 0.83
C ALA A 470 -2.74 -7.90 -0.21
N VAL A 471 -1.71 -8.71 -0.41
CA VAL A 471 -1.76 -9.91 -1.26
C VAL A 471 -1.74 -11.14 -0.36
N LEU A 472 -2.86 -11.86 -0.33
CA LEU A 472 -3.09 -13.06 0.47
C LEU A 472 -2.75 -14.28 -0.38
N LYS A 473 -1.86 -15.14 0.12
CA LYS A 473 -1.47 -16.39 -0.54
C LYS A 473 -2.03 -17.59 0.21
N PHE A 474 -2.59 -18.56 -0.49
CA PHE A 474 -3.13 -19.81 0.09
C PHE A 474 -2.24 -21.01 -0.23
N ALA A 475 -2.38 -22.06 0.59
CA ALA A 475 -1.61 -23.31 0.42
C ALA A 475 -1.99 -24.10 -0.84
N ALA A 476 -3.20 -23.90 -1.34
CA ALA A 476 -3.76 -24.56 -2.51
C ALA A 476 -4.68 -23.60 -3.27
N ASP A 477 -4.99 -23.95 -4.51
CA ASP A 477 -5.95 -23.24 -5.35
C ASP A 477 -7.30 -23.12 -4.64
N LEU A 478 -7.88 -21.93 -4.69
CA LEU A 478 -9.21 -21.68 -4.18
C LEU A 478 -10.23 -22.36 -5.09
N PRO A 479 -11.21 -23.09 -4.53
CA PRO A 479 -12.27 -23.71 -5.33
C PRO A 479 -13.12 -22.63 -6.02
N THR A 480 -13.79 -23.00 -7.11
CA THR A 480 -14.76 -22.12 -7.76
C THR A 480 -15.99 -21.94 -6.86
N ALA A 481 -16.03 -20.83 -6.12
CA ALA A 481 -17.09 -20.52 -5.17
C ALA A 481 -17.20 -19.01 -4.91
N THR A 482 -18.22 -18.59 -4.17
CA THR A 482 -18.35 -17.23 -3.64
C THR A 482 -17.71 -17.15 -2.26
N PHE A 483 -16.85 -16.16 -2.06
CA PHE A 483 -16.09 -15.98 -0.82
C PHE A 483 -16.44 -14.66 -0.12
N HIS A 484 -16.47 -14.70 1.21
CA HIS A 484 -16.49 -13.51 2.06
C HIS A 484 -15.12 -13.36 2.75
N VAL A 485 -14.47 -12.22 2.55
CA VAL A 485 -13.21 -11.89 3.23
C VAL A 485 -13.54 -11.09 4.49
N THR A 486 -13.08 -11.58 5.63
CA THR A 486 -13.13 -10.92 6.94
C THR A 486 -11.73 -10.46 7.32
N ILE A 487 -11.62 -9.23 7.82
CA ILE A 487 -10.34 -8.59 8.17
C ILE A 487 -10.42 -8.12 9.61
N GLY A 488 -9.32 -8.28 10.35
CA GLY A 488 -9.32 -8.04 11.79
C GLY A 488 -10.05 -9.14 12.56
N ALA A 489 -9.97 -10.38 12.07
CA ALA A 489 -10.58 -11.52 12.75
C ALA A 489 -10.12 -11.57 14.22
N PRO A 490 -11.03 -11.77 15.19
CA PRO A 490 -10.67 -11.80 16.60
C PRO A 490 -9.68 -12.92 16.84
N ARG A 491 -8.65 -12.65 17.66
CA ARG A 491 -7.94 -13.71 18.35
C ARG A 491 -8.82 -14.36 19.39
#